data_AF-A0A4V5N0Q9-F1
#
_entry.id   AF-A0A4V5N0Q9-F1
#
_cell.length_a   1.000
_cell.length_b   1.000
_cell.length_c   1.000
_cell.angle_alpha   90.00
_cell.angle_beta   90.00
_cell.angle_gamma   90.00
#
_symmetry.space_group_name_H-M   'P 1'
#
loop_
_entity.id
_entity.type
_entity.pdbx_description
1 polymer ?
#
loop_
_entity_poly.entity_id
_entity_poly.type
_entity_poly.pdbx_seq_one_letter_code
_entity_poly.pdbx_strand_id
1 'polypeptide(L)'
;MSRPGRTVPPSGTERAPDAGPAPTARGALPHADRRQPCGTAASPGSRAAPGAAAPGGEHAGPSAVTGLSPSPSGSEHRPGRTNRPAPPDRSTPPVRAAPDRAAPEPDRGGRPSAPDHGTAPARPAAPDRAPPDEAAGRTVCPGPPTASGRITPPGSAGPRGTAPSGQRRLVVLRALGLGDLLTAVPALRGLRRAYPGHEIVLAAPGRLAEAAGATGVVDRLLPAAAPGRAVPGAIDWAGPPPGIAVDLHGNGPPSRRLLQALRPHRLFAYADGGPPWCEDEHERDRWCRLLSWYGIPADPGDVRIPAPDTPSPVPDATVVHPGADAAARRWPPERFAAVAGALRAAGHRVVVTAGAGEGPPAHRIARLAGLPASSVLGGAADVPFMELAALVAGARVVVVGDTGLAHLATALGTPSVVLFGPVAPRLWGPPDGPRHRVLWHPGPDDPPRPGDAHGERPDERLLRITPAEVLDAVGRLPRPGSELLLVAGRMP
;
A
#
# COMPACT_ATOMS: atom_id res chain seq x y z
N MET A 1 -63.14 -21.08 -48.32
CA MET A 1 -61.78 -21.48 -48.73
C MET A 1 -60.78 -20.96 -47.70
N SER A 2 -59.87 -21.70 -47.08
CA SER A 2 -59.86 -23.12 -46.70
C SER A 2 -59.01 -23.26 -45.41
N ARG A 3 -59.41 -24.14 -44.48
CA ARG A 3 -58.56 -24.68 -43.39
C ARG A 3 -57.61 -25.76 -43.96
N PRO A 4 -56.60 -26.32 -43.26
CA PRO A 4 -56.51 -26.64 -41.81
C PRO A 4 -55.11 -26.34 -41.17
N GLY A 5 -54.72 -26.79 -39.96
CA GLY A 5 -55.34 -27.71 -39.00
C GLY A 5 -54.70 -27.72 -37.60
N ARG A 6 -55.34 -28.41 -36.66
CA ARG A 6 -54.89 -28.67 -35.28
C ARG A 6 -53.94 -29.87 -35.20
N THR A 7 -53.15 -29.95 -34.13
CA THR A 7 -52.98 -31.19 -33.35
C THR A 7 -52.67 -30.91 -31.87
N VAL A 8 -53.36 -31.63 -30.98
CA VAL A 8 -53.11 -31.77 -29.53
C VAL A 8 -53.43 -33.24 -29.19
N PRO A 9 -52.58 -33.95 -28.44
CA PRO A 9 -53.08 -34.75 -27.29
C PRO A 9 -52.02 -34.89 -26.14
N PRO A 10 -52.30 -35.62 -25.05
CA PRO A 10 -53.49 -35.50 -24.18
C PRO A 10 -53.12 -35.45 -22.68
N SER A 11 -54.16 -35.32 -21.83
CA SER A 11 -54.13 -35.36 -20.36
C SER A 11 -54.57 -36.72 -19.79
N GLY A 12 -54.06 -37.09 -18.60
CA GLY A 12 -54.59 -38.13 -17.70
C GLY A 12 -53.57 -38.44 -16.59
N THR A 13 -53.77 -38.30 -15.28
CA THR A 13 -54.81 -38.69 -14.28
C THR A 13 -54.35 -39.83 -13.37
N GLU A 14 -54.35 -39.53 -12.06
CA GLU A 14 -54.63 -40.40 -10.90
C GLU A 14 -53.57 -41.28 -10.20
N ARG A 15 -53.56 -41.06 -8.85
CA ARG A 15 -53.40 -41.98 -7.70
C ARG A 15 -52.03 -42.41 -7.15
N ALA A 16 -51.91 -42.23 -5.83
CA ALA A 16 -51.00 -42.92 -4.92
C ALA A 16 -51.56 -44.31 -4.51
N PRO A 17 -50.77 -45.16 -3.84
CA PRO A 17 -50.97 -45.28 -2.38
C PRO A 17 -49.70 -45.58 -1.52
N ASP A 18 -49.69 -44.98 -0.32
CA ASP A 18 -49.50 -45.51 1.05
C ASP A 18 -48.45 -46.61 1.46
N ALA A 19 -48.18 -46.60 2.78
CA ALA A 19 -47.56 -47.60 3.66
C ALA A 19 -46.01 -47.61 3.87
N GLY A 20 -45.59 -47.48 5.14
CA GLY A 20 -44.21 -47.67 5.65
C GLY A 20 -43.90 -49.13 6.05
N PRO A 21 -43.00 -49.42 7.02
CA PRO A 21 -42.91 -48.75 8.34
C PRO A 21 -41.48 -48.51 8.90
N ALA A 22 -41.41 -47.92 10.11
CA ALA A 22 -40.21 -47.83 10.95
C ALA A 22 -40.08 -49.02 11.94
N PRO A 23 -38.98 -49.10 12.73
CA PRO A 23 -39.15 -49.39 14.16
C PRO A 23 -38.33 -48.48 15.10
N THR A 24 -38.60 -48.59 16.41
CA THR A 24 -38.33 -47.61 17.47
C THR A 24 -37.32 -48.07 18.56
N ALA A 25 -36.99 -47.17 19.48
CA ALA A 25 -35.88 -47.24 20.46
C ALA A 25 -36.21 -47.82 21.86
N ARG A 26 -35.15 -48.11 22.65
CA ARG A 26 -34.97 -48.13 24.16
C ARG A 26 -33.69 -48.93 24.48
N GLY A 27 -32.85 -48.73 25.51
CA GLY A 27 -32.65 -47.76 26.62
C GLY A 27 -31.16 -47.86 27.06
N ALA A 28 -30.63 -47.57 28.26
CA ALA A 28 -31.09 -46.93 29.51
C ALA A 28 -29.83 -46.53 30.38
N LEU A 29 -29.98 -46.06 31.63
CA LEU A 29 -28.88 -45.77 32.60
C LEU A 29 -28.75 -46.88 33.68
N PRO A 30 -27.68 -46.88 34.52
CA PRO A 30 -27.85 -46.31 35.86
C PRO A 30 -26.62 -45.56 36.46
N HIS A 31 -26.88 -44.87 37.59
CA HIS A 31 -25.95 -44.12 38.46
C HIS A 31 -25.12 -45.00 39.41
N ALA A 32 -23.92 -44.52 39.78
CA ALA A 32 -23.46 -44.31 41.19
C ALA A 32 -22.05 -43.67 41.16
N ASP A 33 -21.50 -42.98 42.17
CA ASP A 33 -21.88 -41.96 43.17
C ASP A 33 -20.62 -41.77 44.05
N ARG A 34 -20.49 -40.63 44.75
CA ARG A 34 -19.62 -40.35 45.92
C ARG A 34 -18.10 -40.11 45.76
N ARG A 35 -17.76 -38.82 45.96
CA ARG A 35 -16.92 -38.23 47.05
C ARG A 35 -15.63 -37.49 46.66
N GLN A 36 -15.67 -36.16 46.83
CA GLN A 36 -14.56 -35.39 47.42
C GLN A 36 -14.46 -35.67 48.93
N PRO A 37 -13.35 -35.29 49.60
CA PRO A 37 -13.41 -34.03 50.36
C PRO A 37 -12.12 -33.15 50.35
N CYS A 38 -12.34 -31.88 50.68
CA CYS A 38 -11.47 -30.81 51.21
C CYS A 38 -9.99 -31.04 51.60
N GLY A 39 -9.19 -29.97 51.46
CA GLY A 39 -7.93 -29.74 52.20
C GLY A 39 -6.95 -28.76 51.50
N THR A 40 -7.27 -27.47 51.36
CA THR A 40 -6.70 -26.34 52.15
C THR A 40 -5.17 -26.19 52.26
N ALA A 41 -4.71 -25.05 51.71
CA ALA A 41 -3.70 -24.12 52.28
C ALA A 41 -2.19 -24.24 51.98
N ALA A 42 -1.57 -23.05 52.07
CA ALA A 42 -0.13 -22.71 52.24
C ALA A 42 0.83 -22.74 51.04
N SER A 43 1.11 -21.55 50.50
CA SER A 43 2.50 -21.14 50.20
C SER A 43 3.23 -20.84 51.52
N PRO A 44 4.56 -21.00 51.59
CA PRO A 44 5.46 -19.85 51.43
C PRO A 44 6.68 -20.16 50.52
N GLY A 45 7.36 -19.16 49.96
CA GLY A 45 8.57 -18.56 50.57
C GLY A 45 9.85 -19.24 50.01
N SER A 46 10.61 -18.61 49.12
CA SER A 46 11.60 -17.54 49.41
C SER A 46 13.05 -18.07 49.55
N ARG A 47 13.88 -17.64 48.58
CA ARG A 47 15.34 -17.33 48.68
C ARG A 47 16.41 -18.45 48.76
N ALA A 48 17.35 -18.28 47.83
CA ALA A 48 18.81 -18.26 47.99
C ALA A 48 19.64 -19.57 47.93
N ALA A 49 20.80 -19.40 47.27
CA ALA A 49 21.97 -20.28 47.17
C ALA A 49 22.78 -20.27 48.51
N PRO A 50 24.00 -20.87 48.69
CA PRO A 50 25.05 -21.19 47.68
C PRO A 50 25.92 -22.45 47.96
N GLY A 51 27.06 -22.57 47.25
CA GLY A 51 28.22 -23.41 47.61
C GLY A 51 28.34 -24.71 46.78
N ALA A 52 29.32 -24.96 45.89
CA ALA A 52 30.78 -24.73 45.79
C ALA A 52 31.64 -25.94 46.22
N ALA A 53 32.43 -26.48 45.29
CA ALA A 53 33.83 -26.93 45.49
C ALA A 53 34.43 -27.52 44.18
N ALA A 54 35.67 -27.14 43.85
CA ALA A 54 36.55 -27.82 42.90
C ALA A 54 37.51 -28.78 43.66
N PRO A 55 38.50 -29.45 43.03
CA PRO A 55 39.73 -28.85 42.47
C PRO A 55 40.01 -29.29 41.01
N GLY A 56 40.81 -28.66 40.15
CA GLY A 56 42.17 -28.10 40.26
C GLY A 56 43.06 -28.86 39.25
N GLY A 57 44.08 -28.37 38.54
CA GLY A 57 44.75 -27.07 38.30
C GLY A 57 45.67 -27.27 37.06
N GLU A 58 46.60 -26.42 36.61
CA GLU A 58 47.16 -25.10 36.99
C GLU A 58 47.77 -24.41 35.75
N HIS A 59 47.79 -23.05 35.75
CA HIS A 59 48.83 -22.09 35.29
C HIS A 59 49.71 -22.28 34.01
N ALA A 60 50.26 -21.25 33.34
CA ALA A 60 50.30 -19.78 33.54
C ALA A 60 50.42 -19.07 32.15
N GLY A 61 50.04 -17.80 31.93
CA GLY A 61 50.72 -16.60 32.44
C GLY A 61 51.59 -15.94 31.34
N PRO A 62 51.34 -14.68 30.91
CA PRO A 62 52.05 -14.03 29.79
C PRO A 62 53.25 -13.18 30.22
N SER A 63 54.13 -12.80 29.27
CA SER A 63 55.14 -11.75 29.47
C SER A 63 55.65 -11.16 28.15
N ALA A 64 56.05 -9.88 28.20
CA ALA A 64 56.58 -9.10 27.09
C ALA A 64 58.11 -9.14 27.04
N VAL A 65 58.72 -8.88 25.87
CA VAL A 65 60.13 -8.48 25.75
C VAL A 65 60.30 -7.40 24.69
N THR A 66 61.14 -6.42 24.99
CA THR A 66 61.52 -5.27 24.17
C THR A 66 62.84 -5.48 23.40
N GLY A 67 62.89 -4.98 22.16
CA GLY A 67 63.99 -4.15 21.66
C GLY A 67 65.21 -4.81 20.99
N LEU A 68 65.50 -4.40 19.74
CA LEU A 68 66.73 -3.69 19.36
C LEU A 68 66.67 -3.26 17.86
N SER A 69 67.20 -2.07 17.56
CA SER A 69 67.27 -1.48 16.20
C SER A 69 68.56 -1.89 15.46
N PRO A 70 68.74 -1.49 14.18
CA PRO A 70 69.49 -0.23 13.96
C PRO A 70 68.86 0.73 12.93
N SER A 71 69.59 1.84 12.67
CA SER A 71 69.04 3.17 12.35
C SER A 71 69.08 3.60 10.86
N PRO A 72 68.39 4.70 10.50
CA PRO A 72 68.38 5.29 9.14
C PRO A 72 69.32 6.50 8.96
N SER A 73 69.49 6.96 7.71
CA SER A 73 69.83 8.35 7.37
C SER A 73 68.54 9.20 7.30
N GLY A 74 68.46 10.47 7.71
CA GLY A 74 69.45 11.56 7.69
C GLY A 74 69.23 12.40 6.41
N SER A 75 68.87 13.69 6.42
CA SER A 75 68.87 14.69 7.51
C SER A 75 67.87 15.86 7.26
N GLU A 76 67.34 16.44 8.36
CA GLU A 76 67.22 17.90 8.67
C GLU A 76 66.37 18.86 7.79
N HIS A 77 65.76 19.97 8.28
CA HIS A 77 65.73 20.61 9.62
C HIS A 77 64.36 21.33 9.85
N ARG A 78 63.93 21.50 11.11
CA ARG A 78 62.74 22.29 11.58
C ARG A 78 63.19 23.71 12.03
N PRO A 79 62.40 24.62 12.67
CA PRO A 79 60.98 24.62 13.15
C PRO A 79 60.15 25.84 12.65
N GLY A 80 58.87 26.09 13.01
CA GLY A 80 57.90 25.37 13.85
C GLY A 80 56.61 26.18 14.12
N ARG A 81 55.83 25.75 15.14
CA ARG A 81 54.66 26.41 15.78
C ARG A 81 53.39 26.75 14.95
N THR A 82 52.37 25.92 15.18
CA THR A 82 50.99 26.30 15.58
C THR A 82 50.43 27.67 15.14
N ASN A 83 49.42 27.66 14.27
CA ASN A 83 48.63 28.85 13.95
C ASN A 83 47.15 28.70 14.38
N ARG A 84 46.71 29.62 15.25
CA ARG A 84 45.30 29.95 15.55
C ARG A 84 45.14 31.43 15.12
N PRO A 85 44.04 31.85 14.49
CA PRO A 85 44.02 33.10 13.72
C PRO A 85 43.96 34.37 14.59
N ALA A 86 44.53 35.47 14.09
CA ALA A 86 44.49 36.82 14.68
C ALA A 86 44.49 37.92 13.58
N PRO A 87 44.03 39.16 13.87
CA PRO A 87 43.63 40.20 12.88
C PRO A 87 44.73 41.31 12.73
N PRO A 88 44.52 42.49 12.08
CA PRO A 88 43.59 43.60 12.44
C PRO A 88 42.78 44.13 11.21
N ASP A 89 42.02 45.23 11.17
CA ASP A 89 42.11 46.51 11.90
C ASP A 89 40.78 47.27 12.08
N ARG A 90 40.79 48.30 12.94
CA ARG A 90 39.64 49.10 13.42
C ARG A 90 39.72 50.55 12.96
N SER A 91 38.57 51.11 12.59
CA SER A 91 38.30 52.56 12.68
C SER A 91 36.85 52.81 13.11
N THR A 92 36.65 52.94 14.42
CA THR A 92 35.41 53.38 15.12
C THR A 92 35.44 54.94 15.28
N PRO A 93 34.44 55.68 15.86
CA PRO A 93 33.44 55.28 16.86
C PRO A 93 32.04 55.96 16.64
N PRO A 94 31.14 56.25 17.63
CA PRO A 94 29.72 55.85 17.51
C PRO A 94 28.67 56.94 17.87
N VAL A 95 27.37 56.61 17.85
CA VAL A 95 26.32 57.34 18.59
C VAL A 95 25.41 56.35 19.35
N ARG A 96 24.79 56.83 20.44
CA ARG A 96 24.25 56.06 21.58
C ARG A 96 22.81 55.55 21.43
N ALA A 97 22.37 54.73 22.38
CA ALA A 97 21.04 54.14 22.49
C ALA A 97 20.08 54.88 23.46
N ALA A 98 18.78 54.73 23.18
CA ALA A 98 17.60 54.81 24.10
C ALA A 98 17.29 56.18 24.80
N PRO A 99 16.09 56.40 25.39
CA PRO A 99 14.92 55.49 25.57
C PRO A 99 13.53 56.10 25.21
N ASP A 100 12.47 55.32 25.48
CA ASP A 100 11.07 55.67 25.84
C ASP A 100 10.35 56.91 25.27
N ARG A 101 9.09 56.71 24.80
CA ARG A 101 7.88 57.31 25.42
C ARG A 101 6.53 56.84 24.85
N ALA A 102 5.66 56.46 25.80
CA ALA A 102 4.23 56.76 25.93
C ALA A 102 3.23 56.50 24.77
N ALA A 103 2.20 55.72 25.10
CA ALA A 103 0.91 55.69 24.40
C ALA A 103 0.02 56.91 24.76
N PRO A 104 -1.07 57.13 24.00
CA PRO A 104 -2.27 57.78 24.52
C PRO A 104 -3.51 56.86 24.44
N GLU A 105 -4.13 56.65 25.60
CA GLU A 105 -5.56 56.33 25.79
C GLU A 105 -6.15 57.46 26.66
N PRO A 106 -7.48 57.58 26.81
CA PRO A 106 -8.56 57.36 25.83
C PRO A 106 -9.48 58.61 25.78
N ASP A 107 -10.53 58.61 24.95
CA ASP A 107 -11.70 59.48 25.21
C ASP A 107 -13.03 58.72 25.04
N ARG A 108 -14.05 59.17 25.77
CA ARG A 108 -15.31 58.47 26.04
C ARG A 108 -16.47 59.11 25.28
N GLY A 109 -17.39 58.32 24.74
CA GLY A 109 -18.70 58.85 24.35
C GLY A 109 -19.65 57.86 23.68
N GLY A 110 -20.82 57.64 24.29
CA GLY A 110 -22.06 57.28 23.56
C GLY A 110 -22.41 55.80 23.37
N ARG A 111 -23.29 55.28 24.24
CA ARG A 111 -24.47 54.48 23.83
C ARG A 111 -25.58 55.46 23.38
N PRO A 112 -26.66 55.06 22.67
CA PRO A 112 -27.24 53.72 22.43
C PRO A 112 -27.32 53.38 20.91
N SER A 113 -27.92 52.31 20.36
CA SER A 113 -29.15 51.55 20.66
C SER A 113 -29.13 50.16 19.98
N ALA A 114 -30.06 49.28 20.34
CA ALA A 114 -30.33 48.03 19.60
C ALA A 114 -31.09 48.29 18.28
N PRO A 115 -31.09 47.31 17.35
CA PRO A 115 -32.36 46.97 16.71
C PRO A 115 -32.68 45.47 16.63
N ASP A 116 -33.98 45.25 16.41
CA ASP A 116 -34.81 44.06 16.37
C ASP A 116 -34.33 42.73 15.74
N HIS A 117 -35.03 41.68 16.18
CA HIS A 117 -35.18 40.41 15.49
C HIS A 117 -35.87 40.58 14.12
N GLY A 118 -35.19 40.19 13.04
CA GLY A 118 -35.76 40.11 11.70
C GLY A 118 -35.45 38.77 11.03
N THR A 119 -36.36 37.79 11.13
CA THR A 119 -36.22 36.50 10.45
C THR A 119 -36.46 36.66 8.95
N ALA A 120 -35.48 36.33 8.12
CA ALA A 120 -35.60 36.27 6.66
C ALA A 120 -35.25 34.86 6.14
N PRO A 121 -35.92 34.35 5.09
CA PRO A 121 -35.92 32.93 4.75
C PRO A 121 -34.64 32.47 4.04
N ALA A 122 -34.29 31.20 4.26
CA ALA A 122 -33.17 30.54 3.58
C ALA A 122 -33.38 30.50 2.06
N ARG A 123 -32.36 30.92 1.30
CA ARG A 123 -32.31 30.71 -0.16
C ARG A 123 -31.95 29.24 -0.43
N PRO A 124 -32.59 28.57 -1.41
CA PRO A 124 -32.30 27.18 -1.72
C PRO A 124 -30.87 27.02 -2.24
N ALA A 125 -30.22 25.92 -1.87
CA ALA A 125 -28.89 25.58 -2.36
C ALA A 125 -28.91 25.39 -3.89
N ALA A 126 -27.94 26.00 -4.58
CA ALA A 126 -27.73 25.75 -6.00
C ALA A 126 -27.22 24.31 -6.20
N PRO A 127 -27.60 23.62 -7.30
CA PRO A 127 -27.16 22.25 -7.55
C PRO A 127 -25.65 22.16 -7.74
N ASP A 128 -25.07 21.05 -7.28
CA ASP A 128 -23.65 20.69 -7.43
C ASP A 128 -23.17 20.96 -8.86
N ARG A 129 -22.26 21.93 -9.02
CA ARG A 129 -21.46 22.01 -10.25
C ARG A 129 -20.45 20.87 -10.20
N ALA A 130 -20.47 20.02 -11.22
CA ALA A 130 -19.42 19.03 -11.43
C ALA A 130 -18.03 19.71 -11.38
N PRO A 131 -17.00 19.03 -10.86
CA PRO A 131 -15.64 19.56 -10.90
C PRO A 131 -15.23 19.89 -12.35
N PRO A 132 -14.41 20.93 -12.56
CA PRO A 132 -13.96 21.29 -13.90
C PRO A 132 -13.22 20.13 -14.56
N ASP A 133 -13.43 19.97 -15.86
CA ASP A 133 -12.91 18.88 -16.67
C ASP A 133 -11.36 18.88 -16.71
N GLU A 134 -10.72 17.92 -16.01
CA GLU A 134 -9.26 17.71 -15.99
C GLU A 134 -8.69 17.21 -17.34
N ALA A 135 -9.45 17.21 -18.44
CA ALA A 135 -8.95 16.92 -19.79
C ALA A 135 -7.81 17.85 -20.25
N ALA A 136 -7.70 19.07 -19.68
CA ALA A 136 -6.70 20.06 -20.02
C ALA A 136 -5.30 19.76 -19.43
N GLY A 137 -4.56 18.81 -20.00
CA GLY A 137 -3.14 18.62 -19.67
C GLY A 137 -2.54 17.23 -19.82
N ARG A 138 -3.22 16.25 -20.45
CA ARG A 138 -2.62 14.94 -20.70
C ARG A 138 -1.52 15.03 -21.76
N THR A 139 -0.25 14.97 -21.33
CA THR A 139 0.87 14.71 -22.22
C THR A 139 0.65 13.36 -22.91
N VAL A 140 0.43 13.39 -24.23
CA VAL A 140 0.22 12.16 -25.00
C VAL A 140 1.55 11.42 -25.11
N CYS A 141 1.68 10.32 -24.36
CA CYS A 141 2.82 9.43 -24.48
C CYS A 141 2.88 8.82 -25.88
N PRO A 142 4.04 8.86 -26.57
CA PRO A 142 4.15 8.24 -27.87
C PRO A 142 3.96 6.72 -27.73
N GLY A 143 3.07 6.19 -28.57
CA GLY A 143 2.86 4.75 -28.74
C GLY A 143 4.03 4.08 -29.45
N PRO A 144 3.95 2.76 -29.68
CA PRO A 144 4.93 2.06 -30.52
C PRO A 144 5.05 2.71 -31.91
N PRO A 145 6.25 2.71 -32.53
CA PRO A 145 6.41 3.19 -33.89
C PRO A 145 5.51 2.39 -34.83
N THR A 146 4.79 3.09 -35.71
CA THR A 146 3.98 2.45 -36.76
C THR A 146 4.88 1.58 -37.64
N ALA A 147 4.63 0.28 -37.66
CA ALA A 147 5.59 -0.71 -38.12
C ALA A 147 5.80 -0.73 -39.64
N SER A 148 6.71 0.12 -40.14
CA SER A 148 7.48 -0.18 -41.35
C SER A 148 8.67 -1.06 -40.96
N GLY A 149 8.39 -2.35 -40.75
CA GLY A 149 9.31 -3.31 -40.15
C GLY A 149 8.64 -4.05 -39.00
N ARG A 150 7.99 -5.18 -39.29
CA ARG A 150 7.32 -6.00 -38.27
C ARG A 150 8.35 -6.59 -37.31
N ILE A 151 8.33 -6.17 -36.05
CA ILE A 151 8.71 -7.08 -34.96
C ILE A 151 7.63 -8.15 -34.95
N THR A 152 7.93 -9.33 -35.49
CA THR A 152 6.98 -10.43 -35.53
C THR A 152 6.59 -10.79 -34.10
N PRO A 153 5.29 -10.83 -33.73
CA PRO A 153 4.90 -11.54 -32.52
C PRO A 153 5.42 -12.98 -32.62
N PRO A 154 5.76 -13.64 -31.50
CA PRO A 154 6.24 -15.02 -31.56
C PRO A 154 5.14 -15.89 -32.18
N GLY A 155 5.35 -16.27 -33.45
CA GLY A 155 4.46 -17.15 -34.16
C GLY A 155 4.31 -18.46 -33.39
N SER A 156 3.14 -19.07 -33.46
CA SER A 156 2.86 -20.39 -32.91
C SER A 156 3.85 -21.40 -33.50
N ALA A 157 4.93 -21.67 -32.77
CA ALA A 157 5.90 -22.67 -33.18
C ALA A 157 5.23 -24.04 -33.21
N GLY A 158 5.59 -24.83 -34.22
CA GLY A 158 5.21 -26.23 -34.36
C GLY A 158 5.75 -27.12 -33.23
N PRO A 159 5.76 -28.45 -33.44
CA PRO A 159 5.68 -29.45 -32.37
C PRO A 159 6.69 -29.25 -31.24
N ARG A 160 6.22 -29.52 -30.01
CA ARG A 160 6.81 -29.23 -28.69
C ARG A 160 8.30 -29.58 -28.58
N GLY A 161 9.18 -28.71 -29.07
CA GLY A 161 10.60 -28.73 -28.75
C GLY A 161 10.81 -28.40 -27.27
N THR A 162 11.58 -29.23 -26.57
CA THR A 162 12.00 -28.98 -25.18
C THR A 162 13.07 -27.88 -25.16
N ALA A 163 12.64 -26.63 -25.25
CA ALA A 163 13.50 -25.47 -25.02
C ALA A 163 14.25 -25.64 -23.67
N PRO A 164 15.58 -25.41 -23.62
CA PRO A 164 16.36 -25.61 -22.40
C PRO A 164 15.82 -24.75 -21.26
N SER A 165 15.92 -25.24 -20.02
CA SER A 165 15.18 -24.71 -18.86
C SER A 165 15.41 -23.21 -18.59
N GLY A 166 16.57 -22.65 -18.95
CA GLY A 166 16.83 -21.20 -18.88
C GLY A 166 15.92 -20.36 -19.79
N GLN A 167 15.56 -20.86 -20.97
CA GLN A 167 14.72 -20.12 -21.94
C GLN A 167 13.26 -19.99 -21.50
N ARG A 168 12.78 -20.84 -20.58
CA ARG A 168 11.43 -20.76 -20.01
C ARG A 168 11.37 -19.93 -18.71
N ARG A 169 12.34 -19.05 -18.48
CA ARG A 169 12.38 -18.16 -17.31
C ARG A 169 12.22 -16.70 -17.71
N LEU A 170 11.37 -16.02 -16.95
CA LEU A 170 11.06 -14.61 -17.12
C LEU A 170 11.35 -13.91 -15.79
N VAL A 171 12.39 -13.08 -15.76
CA VAL A 171 12.76 -12.31 -14.56
C VAL A 171 12.18 -10.91 -14.65
N VAL A 172 11.38 -10.50 -13.65
CA VAL A 172 10.80 -9.16 -13.56
C VAL A 172 11.45 -8.40 -12.41
N LEU A 173 11.95 -7.19 -12.64
CA LEU A 173 12.44 -6.31 -11.57
C LEU A 173 11.32 -5.35 -11.12
N ARG A 174 10.95 -5.41 -9.83
CA ARG A 174 10.03 -4.47 -9.17
C ARG A 174 10.41 -4.31 -7.69
N ALA A 175 11.63 -3.87 -7.44
CA ALA A 175 12.22 -3.78 -6.10
C ALA A 175 11.72 -2.59 -5.24
N LEU A 176 10.39 -2.44 -5.09
CA LEU A 176 9.72 -1.27 -4.48
C LEU A 176 8.66 -1.70 -3.43
N GLY A 177 7.72 -0.83 -3.09
CA GLY A 177 6.70 -1.08 -2.05
C GLY A 177 5.50 -1.90 -2.53
N LEU A 178 4.56 -2.16 -1.61
CA LEU A 178 3.33 -2.90 -1.90
C LEU A 178 2.46 -2.20 -2.96
N GLY A 179 2.34 -0.88 -2.89
CA GLY A 179 1.61 -0.10 -3.91
C GLY A 179 2.22 -0.24 -5.29
N ASP A 180 3.55 -0.15 -5.38
CA ASP A 180 4.30 -0.36 -6.62
C ASP A 180 4.12 -1.79 -7.18
N LEU A 181 4.12 -2.82 -6.34
CA LEU A 181 3.83 -4.19 -6.77
C LEU A 181 2.41 -4.31 -7.37
N LEU A 182 1.41 -3.75 -6.68
CA LEU A 182 0.01 -3.86 -7.09
C LEU A 182 -0.30 -3.04 -8.35
N THR A 183 0.37 -1.91 -8.59
CA THR A 183 0.27 -1.20 -9.88
C THR A 183 0.95 -1.93 -11.05
N ALA A 184 1.84 -2.90 -10.78
CA ALA A 184 2.44 -3.76 -11.80
C ALA A 184 1.61 -5.01 -12.15
N VAL A 185 0.54 -5.33 -11.40
CA VAL A 185 -0.32 -6.52 -11.64
C VAL A 185 -0.86 -6.60 -13.08
N PRO A 186 -1.41 -5.52 -13.69
CA PRO A 186 -1.77 -5.49 -15.11
C PRO A 186 -0.69 -6.00 -16.07
N ALA A 187 0.55 -5.54 -15.88
CA ALA A 187 1.69 -5.91 -16.70
C ALA A 187 2.11 -7.37 -16.43
N LEU A 188 2.16 -7.80 -15.16
CA LEU A 188 2.42 -9.19 -14.80
C LEU A 188 1.39 -10.15 -15.44
N ARG A 189 0.10 -9.80 -15.42
CA ARG A 189 -0.97 -10.57 -16.09
C ARG A 189 -0.80 -10.61 -17.61
N GLY A 190 -0.40 -9.50 -18.24
CA GLY A 190 0.00 -9.45 -19.66
C GLY A 190 1.15 -10.41 -19.98
N LEU A 191 2.21 -10.43 -19.16
CA LEU A 191 3.34 -11.35 -19.31
C LEU A 191 2.92 -12.81 -19.16
N ARG A 192 2.07 -13.14 -18.18
CA ARG A 192 1.53 -14.51 -17.99
C ARG A 192 0.70 -14.96 -19.19
N ARG A 193 -0.12 -14.09 -19.77
CA ARG A 193 -0.89 -14.40 -21.00
C ARG A 193 0.01 -14.64 -22.21
N ALA A 194 1.07 -13.84 -22.38
CA ALA A 194 2.01 -14.00 -23.49
C ALA A 194 2.96 -15.20 -23.33
N TYR A 195 3.28 -15.57 -22.08
CA TYR A 195 4.26 -16.61 -21.75
C TYR A 195 3.72 -17.63 -20.72
N PRO A 196 2.62 -18.34 -21.01
CA PRO A 196 1.91 -19.15 -20.02
C PRO A 196 2.79 -20.27 -19.43
N GLY A 197 3.68 -20.85 -20.22
CA GLY A 197 4.62 -21.91 -19.81
C GLY A 197 5.99 -21.41 -19.33
N HIS A 198 6.14 -20.13 -18.97
CA HIS A 198 7.37 -19.61 -18.33
C HIS A 198 7.21 -19.55 -16.81
N GLU A 199 8.32 -19.77 -16.10
CA GLU A 199 8.50 -19.42 -14.69
C GLU A 199 8.69 -17.90 -14.58
N ILE A 200 7.71 -17.20 -14.00
CA ILE A 200 7.78 -15.76 -13.69
C ILE A 200 8.43 -15.59 -12.31
N VAL A 201 9.68 -15.14 -12.31
CA VAL A 201 10.45 -14.84 -11.11
C VAL A 201 10.47 -13.33 -10.88
N LEU A 202 9.91 -12.88 -9.77
CA LEU A 202 9.87 -11.47 -9.40
C LEU A 202 11.04 -11.12 -8.48
N ALA A 203 11.97 -10.28 -8.96
CA ALA A 203 12.99 -9.63 -8.15
C ALA A 203 12.37 -8.44 -7.40
N ALA A 204 12.03 -8.64 -6.12
CA ALA A 204 11.34 -7.69 -5.25
C ALA A 204 11.70 -7.91 -3.76
N PRO A 205 11.37 -7.01 -2.82
CA PRO A 205 11.80 -7.15 -1.43
C PRO A 205 11.15 -8.38 -0.79
N GLY A 206 11.94 -9.17 -0.03
CA GLY A 206 11.49 -10.45 0.54
C GLY A 206 10.19 -10.38 1.35
N ARG A 207 9.93 -9.26 2.03
CA ARG A 207 8.68 -9.00 2.78
C ARG A 207 7.41 -8.99 1.92
N LEU A 208 7.53 -8.90 0.59
CA LEU A 208 6.40 -8.94 -0.34
C LEU A 208 6.15 -10.35 -0.91
N ALA A 209 6.77 -11.42 -0.39
CA ALA A 209 6.59 -12.77 -0.91
C ALA A 209 5.12 -13.23 -0.92
N GLU A 210 4.39 -13.05 0.19
CA GLU A 210 2.95 -13.37 0.26
C GLU A 210 2.13 -12.49 -0.70
N ALA A 211 2.44 -11.19 -0.79
CA ALA A 211 1.76 -10.26 -1.69
C ALA A 211 1.99 -10.60 -3.18
N ALA A 212 3.19 -11.04 -3.53
CA ALA A 212 3.53 -11.48 -4.88
C ALA A 212 2.80 -12.79 -5.22
N GLY A 213 2.77 -13.77 -4.30
CA GLY A 213 2.02 -15.01 -4.47
C GLY A 213 0.51 -14.76 -4.60
N ALA A 214 -0.04 -13.87 -3.78
CA ALA A 214 -1.46 -13.48 -3.81
C ALA A 214 -1.91 -12.82 -5.12
N THR A 215 -1.00 -12.39 -6.00
CA THR A 215 -1.37 -11.97 -7.36
C THR A 215 -1.94 -13.12 -8.21
N GLY A 216 -1.60 -14.37 -7.89
CA GLY A 216 -1.87 -15.55 -8.72
C GLY A 216 -1.04 -15.61 -10.01
N VAL A 217 -0.01 -14.76 -10.13
CA VAL A 217 0.79 -14.61 -11.37
C VAL A 217 2.27 -14.94 -11.19
N VAL A 218 2.85 -14.59 -10.05
CA VAL A 218 4.28 -14.79 -9.75
C VAL A 218 4.49 -16.20 -9.22
N ASP A 219 5.38 -16.98 -9.86
CA ASP A 219 5.69 -18.35 -9.43
C ASP A 219 6.72 -18.35 -8.29
N ARG A 220 7.65 -17.38 -8.30
CA ARG A 220 8.71 -17.27 -7.30
C ARG A 220 9.09 -15.81 -7.07
N LEU A 221 9.21 -15.38 -5.81
CA LEU A 221 9.91 -14.15 -5.47
C LEU A 221 11.40 -14.44 -5.25
N LEU A 222 12.26 -13.60 -5.81
CA LEU A 222 13.70 -13.55 -5.53
C LEU A 222 13.98 -12.26 -4.74
N PRO A 223 14.49 -12.34 -3.50
CA PRO A 223 14.73 -11.15 -2.69
C PRO A 223 15.70 -10.16 -3.35
N ALA A 224 15.20 -8.97 -3.67
CA ALA A 224 15.96 -7.84 -4.19
C ALA A 224 15.38 -6.52 -3.64
N ALA A 225 16.21 -5.73 -2.96
CA ALA A 225 15.79 -4.47 -2.36
C ALA A 225 16.96 -3.48 -2.27
N ALA A 226 16.63 -2.19 -2.18
CA ALA A 226 17.55 -1.13 -1.78
C ALA A 226 16.80 -0.12 -0.90
N PRO A 227 17.51 0.77 -0.17
CA PRO A 227 16.87 1.84 0.60
C PRO A 227 16.07 2.80 -0.29
N GLY A 228 14.90 3.24 0.19
CA GLY A 228 14.02 4.16 -0.54
C GLY A 228 13.53 3.59 -1.87
N ARG A 229 13.68 4.38 -2.95
CA ARG A 229 13.36 3.99 -4.34
C ARG A 229 14.61 3.69 -5.19
N ALA A 230 15.74 3.37 -4.56
CA ALA A 230 16.97 3.04 -5.27
C ALA A 230 16.88 1.68 -5.98
N VAL A 231 17.75 1.48 -6.98
CA VAL A 231 17.93 0.19 -7.66
C VAL A 231 18.78 -0.74 -6.78
N PRO A 232 18.44 -2.04 -6.64
CA PRO A 232 19.29 -3.02 -5.96
C PRO A 232 20.70 -3.11 -6.57
N GLY A 233 21.72 -3.28 -5.74
CA GLY A 233 23.11 -3.43 -6.22
C GLY A 233 23.36 -4.73 -6.99
N ALA A 234 22.57 -5.77 -6.75
CA ALA A 234 22.62 -7.06 -7.43
C ALA A 234 21.23 -7.72 -7.44
N ILE A 235 21.04 -8.66 -8.37
CA ILE A 235 19.96 -9.67 -8.34
C ILE A 235 20.69 -11.01 -8.16
N ASP A 236 20.40 -11.73 -7.08
CA ASP A 236 21.08 -12.99 -6.74
C ASP A 236 20.57 -14.15 -7.61
N TRP A 237 20.94 -14.12 -8.89
CA TRP A 237 20.49 -15.09 -9.90
C TRP A 237 21.55 -16.18 -10.13
N ALA A 238 21.40 -17.29 -9.41
CA ALA A 238 22.24 -18.48 -9.58
C ALA A 238 21.85 -19.38 -10.78
N GLY A 239 20.90 -18.96 -11.63
CA GLY A 239 20.42 -19.75 -12.76
C GLY A 239 21.17 -19.50 -14.07
N PRO A 240 20.99 -20.36 -15.10
CA PRO A 240 21.33 -20.00 -16.47
C PRO A 240 20.64 -18.70 -16.91
N PRO A 241 21.18 -17.98 -17.91
CA PRO A 241 20.59 -16.73 -18.39
C PRO A 241 19.11 -16.89 -18.76
N PRO A 242 18.21 -16.00 -18.29
CA PRO A 242 16.79 -16.16 -18.53
C PRO A 242 16.43 -15.94 -20.01
N GLY A 243 15.30 -16.51 -20.43
CA GLY A 243 14.74 -16.24 -21.76
C GLY A 243 14.33 -14.78 -21.90
N ILE A 244 13.73 -14.21 -20.86
CA ILE A 244 13.24 -12.82 -20.85
C ILE A 244 13.59 -12.14 -19.52
N ALA A 245 13.97 -10.87 -19.59
CA ALA A 245 14.01 -9.96 -18.46
C ALA A 245 13.11 -8.74 -18.70
N VAL A 246 12.45 -8.24 -17.66
CA VAL A 246 11.53 -7.09 -17.73
C VAL A 246 11.83 -6.09 -16.62
N ASP A 247 12.13 -4.85 -16.97
CA ASP A 247 12.29 -3.74 -16.04
C ASP A 247 10.93 -3.08 -15.79
N LEU A 248 10.29 -3.41 -14.68
CA LEU A 248 9.11 -2.69 -14.18
C LEU A 248 9.48 -1.74 -13.04
N HIS A 249 10.77 -1.43 -12.83
CA HIS A 249 11.24 -0.69 -11.66
C HIS A 249 11.68 0.73 -12.01
N GLY A 250 12.50 0.89 -13.06
CA GLY A 250 13.14 2.18 -13.37
C GLY A 250 12.91 2.67 -14.79
N ASN A 251 13.42 3.88 -15.05
CA ASN A 251 13.26 4.61 -16.30
C ASN A 251 14.54 4.75 -17.12
N GLY A 252 15.63 4.08 -16.72
CA GLY A 252 16.95 4.39 -17.26
C GLY A 252 18.05 3.38 -16.94
N PRO A 253 19.32 3.75 -17.19
CA PRO A 253 20.43 2.81 -17.19
C PRO A 253 20.67 1.99 -15.91
N PRO A 254 20.42 2.47 -14.67
CA PRO A 254 20.73 1.68 -13.46
C PRO A 254 19.97 0.35 -13.36
N SER A 255 18.64 0.36 -13.47
CA SER A 255 17.80 -0.84 -13.41
C SER A 255 17.95 -1.71 -14.65
N ARG A 256 18.13 -1.08 -15.82
CA ARG A 256 18.42 -1.76 -17.07
C ARG A 256 19.73 -2.57 -17.02
N ARG A 257 20.83 -1.95 -16.56
CA ARG A 257 22.16 -2.60 -16.46
C ARG A 257 22.14 -3.80 -15.52
N LEU A 258 21.39 -3.70 -14.42
CA LEU A 258 21.18 -4.78 -13.48
C LEU A 258 20.55 -6.02 -14.15
N LEU A 259 19.54 -5.82 -15.01
CA LEU A 259 18.95 -6.91 -15.79
C LEU A 259 19.82 -7.37 -16.97
N GLN A 260 20.59 -6.46 -17.61
CA GLN A 260 21.55 -6.83 -18.65
C GLN A 260 22.66 -7.75 -18.12
N ALA A 261 23.06 -7.60 -16.85
CA ALA A 261 24.04 -8.47 -16.20
C ALA A 261 23.59 -9.95 -16.15
N LEU A 262 22.27 -10.21 -16.15
CA LEU A 262 21.70 -11.56 -16.24
C LEU A 262 21.85 -12.20 -17.63
N ARG A 263 22.29 -11.44 -18.64
CA ARG A 263 22.43 -11.82 -20.06
C ARG A 263 21.14 -12.42 -20.67
N PRO A 264 19.97 -11.79 -20.48
CA PRO A 264 18.70 -12.33 -20.98
C PRO A 264 18.68 -12.40 -22.51
N HIS A 265 17.96 -13.38 -23.08
CA HIS A 265 17.80 -13.47 -24.54
C HIS A 265 16.95 -12.32 -25.11
N ARG A 266 16.02 -11.78 -24.31
CA ARG A 266 15.27 -10.55 -24.58
C ARG A 266 15.15 -9.71 -23.31
N LEU A 267 15.34 -8.39 -23.43
CA LEU A 267 15.16 -7.42 -22.35
C LEU A 267 14.07 -6.41 -22.75
N PHE A 268 13.06 -6.26 -21.92
CA PHE A 268 12.04 -5.22 -22.04
C PHE A 268 12.30 -4.15 -20.98
N ALA A 269 12.67 -2.95 -21.40
CA ALA A 269 12.98 -1.84 -20.51
C ALA A 269 12.69 -0.49 -21.20
N TYR A 270 12.60 0.58 -20.43
CA TYR A 270 12.59 1.94 -20.97
C TYR A 270 13.97 2.35 -21.50
N ALA A 271 13.98 3.37 -22.37
CA ALA A 271 15.17 3.91 -23.05
C ALA A 271 15.93 2.88 -23.92
N ASP A 272 17.03 3.31 -24.55
CA ASP A 272 17.93 2.52 -25.41
C ASP A 272 17.21 1.45 -26.29
N GLY A 273 16.33 1.89 -27.19
CA GLY A 273 15.53 1.04 -28.08
C GLY A 273 14.18 0.56 -27.52
N GLY A 274 13.91 0.80 -26.24
CA GLY A 274 12.58 0.73 -25.65
C GLY A 274 11.76 2.02 -25.82
N PRO A 275 10.55 2.08 -25.25
CA PRO A 275 9.74 3.28 -25.28
C PRO A 275 10.43 4.42 -24.52
N PRO A 276 10.12 5.69 -24.85
CA PRO A 276 10.54 6.83 -24.04
C PRO A 276 9.72 6.89 -22.74
N TRP A 277 10.35 7.38 -21.68
CA TRP A 277 9.70 7.61 -20.39
C TRP A 277 8.76 8.81 -20.46
N CYS A 278 7.61 8.69 -19.81
CA CYS A 278 6.70 9.79 -19.54
C CYS A 278 6.61 9.97 -18.02
N GLU A 279 6.85 11.18 -17.53
CA GLU A 279 6.76 11.46 -16.09
C GLU A 279 5.29 11.58 -15.63
N ASP A 280 4.47 12.29 -16.39
CA ASP A 280 3.06 12.56 -16.08
C ASP A 280 2.09 11.43 -16.55
N GLU A 281 2.61 10.21 -16.70
CA GLU A 281 1.85 8.99 -17.02
C GLU A 281 1.42 8.24 -15.75
N HIS A 282 0.21 7.66 -15.77
CA HIS A 282 -0.28 6.82 -14.68
C HIS A 282 0.55 5.53 -14.54
N GLU A 283 0.84 5.14 -13.29
CA GLU A 283 1.77 4.05 -12.99
C GLU A 283 1.35 2.70 -13.61
N ARG A 284 0.06 2.38 -13.71
CA ARG A 284 -0.41 1.12 -14.35
C ARG A 284 -0.23 1.18 -15.86
N ASP A 285 -0.64 2.28 -16.45
CA ASP A 285 -0.63 2.54 -17.90
C ASP A 285 0.79 2.52 -18.44
N ARG A 286 1.73 3.11 -17.71
CA ARG A 286 3.18 3.02 -17.94
C ARG A 286 3.63 1.58 -18.17
N TRP A 287 3.47 0.70 -17.18
CA TRP A 287 3.93 -0.68 -17.30
C TRP A 287 3.19 -1.48 -18.40
N CYS A 288 1.93 -1.15 -18.70
CA CYS A 288 1.21 -1.72 -19.83
C CYS A 288 1.70 -1.21 -21.19
N ARG A 289 2.06 0.08 -21.30
CA ARG A 289 2.65 0.68 -22.50
C ARG A 289 4.04 0.11 -22.78
N LEU A 290 4.84 -0.16 -21.75
CA LEU A 290 6.11 -0.87 -21.89
C LEU A 290 5.93 -2.21 -22.60
N LEU A 291 5.00 -3.04 -22.14
CA LEU A 291 4.71 -4.34 -22.77
C LEU A 291 4.14 -4.19 -24.17
N SER A 292 3.24 -3.21 -24.38
CA SER A 292 2.64 -2.93 -25.68
C SER A 292 3.69 -2.53 -26.74
N TRP A 293 4.75 -1.81 -26.34
CA TRP A 293 5.90 -1.49 -27.22
C TRP A 293 6.60 -2.75 -27.75
N TYR A 294 6.70 -3.80 -26.93
CA TYR A 294 7.28 -5.09 -27.32
C TYR A 294 6.23 -6.09 -27.85
N GLY A 295 5.02 -5.61 -28.23
CA GLY A 295 3.97 -6.43 -28.85
C GLY A 295 3.21 -7.34 -27.88
N ILE A 296 3.23 -7.05 -26.58
CA ILE A 296 2.54 -7.83 -25.54
C ILE A 296 1.33 -7.03 -25.02
N PRO A 297 0.08 -7.48 -25.28
CA PRO A 297 -1.12 -6.81 -24.76
C PRO A 297 -1.23 -6.88 -23.24
N ALA A 298 -1.43 -5.71 -22.62
CA ALA A 298 -1.73 -5.56 -21.20
C ALA A 298 -2.84 -4.51 -21.01
N ASP A 299 -3.74 -4.75 -20.05
CA ASP A 299 -4.91 -3.91 -19.77
C ASP A 299 -4.72 -3.21 -18.41
N PRO A 300 -4.55 -1.88 -18.35
CA PRO A 300 -4.41 -1.13 -17.09
C PRO A 300 -5.58 -1.28 -16.10
N GLY A 301 -6.74 -1.78 -16.56
CA GLY A 301 -7.90 -2.11 -15.71
C GLY A 301 -7.84 -3.49 -15.05
N ASP A 302 -6.95 -4.39 -15.49
CA ASP A 302 -6.78 -5.76 -14.99
C ASP A 302 -5.97 -5.79 -13.67
N VAL A 303 -6.46 -5.02 -12.68
CA VAL A 303 -5.82 -4.78 -11.38
C VAL A 303 -6.18 -5.82 -10.32
N ARG A 304 -7.17 -6.67 -10.59
CA ARG A 304 -7.76 -7.52 -9.57
C ARG A 304 -6.82 -8.65 -9.15
N ILE A 305 -6.81 -8.97 -7.87
CA ILE A 305 -6.21 -10.18 -7.32
C ILE A 305 -7.31 -11.07 -6.71
N PRO A 306 -7.11 -12.39 -6.60
CA PRO A 306 -8.00 -13.25 -5.83
C PRO A 306 -8.16 -12.75 -4.39
N ALA A 307 -9.36 -12.88 -3.83
CA ALA A 307 -9.53 -12.77 -2.38
C ALA A 307 -8.81 -13.96 -1.71
N PRO A 308 -8.18 -13.77 -0.55
CA PRO A 308 -7.54 -14.87 0.18
C PRO A 308 -8.60 -15.84 0.73
N ASP A 309 -8.26 -17.14 0.78
CA ASP A 309 -9.11 -18.17 1.39
C ASP A 309 -9.21 -18.02 2.92
N THR A 310 -8.26 -17.30 3.54
CA THR A 310 -8.26 -16.97 4.96
C THR A 310 -9.46 -16.07 5.30
N PRO A 311 -10.29 -16.41 6.31
CA PRO A 311 -11.41 -15.56 6.70
C PRO A 311 -10.93 -14.24 7.28
N SER A 312 -11.68 -13.16 7.05
CA SER A 312 -11.40 -11.86 7.68
C SER A 312 -11.44 -11.98 9.21
N PRO A 313 -10.44 -11.45 9.94
CA PRO A 313 -10.48 -11.41 11.41
C PRO A 313 -11.62 -10.50 11.92
N VAL A 314 -12.07 -9.54 11.11
CA VAL A 314 -13.15 -8.62 11.44
C VAL A 314 -14.05 -8.39 10.20
N PRO A 315 -14.98 -9.32 9.89
CA PRO A 315 -15.89 -9.17 8.75
C PRO A 315 -16.81 -7.95 8.88
N ASP A 316 -17.16 -7.35 7.74
CA ASP A 316 -17.96 -6.11 7.60
C ASP A 316 -17.40 -4.90 8.37
N ALA A 317 -16.10 -4.91 8.68
CA ALA A 317 -15.44 -3.80 9.34
C ALA A 317 -15.30 -2.57 8.43
N THR A 318 -15.34 -1.39 9.03
CA THR A 318 -14.74 -0.18 8.45
C THR A 318 -13.29 -0.13 8.88
N VAL A 319 -12.38 -0.29 7.92
CA VAL A 319 -10.93 -0.25 8.18
C VAL A 319 -10.45 1.19 8.03
N VAL A 320 -9.80 1.71 9.06
CA VAL A 320 -9.09 3.00 9.05
C VAL A 320 -7.60 2.72 9.05
N HIS A 321 -6.88 3.27 8.07
CA HIS A 321 -5.42 3.13 7.97
C HIS A 321 -4.75 4.51 7.96
N PRO A 322 -4.23 4.95 9.12
CA PRO A 322 -3.56 6.25 9.26
C PRO A 322 -2.07 6.21 8.91
N GLY A 323 -1.50 5.02 8.74
CA GLY A 323 -0.08 4.80 8.46
C GLY A 323 0.34 5.26 7.07
N ALA A 324 1.59 5.68 6.94
CA ALA A 324 2.25 5.99 5.67
C ALA A 324 3.76 6.16 5.84
N ASP A 325 4.56 5.74 4.87
CA ASP A 325 6.03 5.81 4.93
C ASP A 325 6.58 7.24 5.06
N ALA A 326 5.91 8.23 4.46
CA ALA A 326 6.32 9.63 4.45
C ALA A 326 5.31 10.53 5.18
N ALA A 327 5.81 11.52 5.93
CA ALA A 327 4.96 12.44 6.69
C ALA A 327 4.05 13.29 5.78
N ALA A 328 4.50 13.63 4.56
CA ALA A 328 3.68 14.26 3.52
C ALA A 328 2.37 13.53 3.20
N ARG A 329 2.32 12.22 3.42
CA ARG A 329 1.15 11.35 3.18
C ARG A 329 0.33 11.06 4.44
N ARG A 330 0.71 11.58 5.61
CA ARG A 330 0.02 11.33 6.90
C ARG A 330 -1.01 12.41 7.20
N TRP A 331 -2.29 12.06 7.11
CA TRP A 331 -3.38 12.94 7.55
C TRP A 331 -3.45 12.95 9.10
N PRO A 332 -3.77 14.10 9.75
CA PRO A 332 -3.69 14.21 11.21
C PRO A 332 -4.52 13.15 11.98
N PRO A 333 -3.95 12.49 13.02
CA PRO A 333 -4.64 11.46 13.79
C PRO A 333 -5.98 11.91 14.40
N GLU A 334 -6.12 13.18 14.78
CA GLU A 334 -7.37 13.77 15.28
C GLU A 334 -8.50 13.70 14.24
N ARG A 335 -8.16 13.87 12.95
CA ARG A 335 -9.14 13.83 11.86
C ARG A 335 -9.56 12.40 11.56
N PHE A 336 -8.63 11.44 11.57
CA PHE A 336 -8.96 10.01 11.55
C PHE A 336 -9.83 9.61 12.74
N ALA A 337 -9.56 10.12 13.94
CA ALA A 337 -10.37 9.86 15.13
C ALA A 337 -11.79 10.43 15.03
N ALA A 338 -11.95 11.64 14.46
CA ALA A 338 -13.26 12.23 14.20
C ALA A 338 -14.09 11.37 13.22
N VAL A 339 -13.48 10.91 12.12
CA VAL A 339 -14.13 9.98 11.16
C VAL A 339 -14.48 8.66 11.84
N ALA A 340 -13.54 8.03 12.54
CA ALA A 340 -13.75 6.77 13.22
C ALA A 340 -14.85 6.84 14.31
N GLY A 341 -14.89 7.93 15.09
CA GLY A 341 -15.90 8.17 16.11
C GLY A 341 -17.29 8.37 15.52
N ALA A 342 -17.40 9.14 14.43
CA ALA A 342 -18.67 9.34 13.72
C ALA A 342 -19.18 8.05 13.06
N LEU A 343 -18.31 7.27 12.42
CA LEU A 343 -18.70 5.98 11.82
C LEU A 343 -19.12 4.96 12.89
N ARG A 344 -18.42 4.92 14.04
CA ARG A 344 -18.83 4.14 15.22
C ARG A 344 -20.22 4.56 15.72
N ALA A 345 -20.49 5.86 15.83
CA ALA A 345 -21.80 6.38 16.23
C ALA A 345 -22.91 6.04 15.21
N ALA A 346 -22.57 5.95 13.92
CA ALA A 346 -23.43 5.43 12.86
C ALA A 346 -23.53 3.89 12.80
N GLY A 347 -23.03 3.18 13.83
CA GLY A 347 -23.15 1.73 13.96
C GLY A 347 -22.10 0.91 13.18
N HIS A 348 -21.06 1.52 12.61
CA HIS A 348 -20.00 0.78 11.94
C HIS A 348 -19.09 0.08 12.97
N ARG A 349 -18.69 -1.17 12.66
CA ARG A 349 -17.60 -1.85 13.36
C ARG A 349 -16.26 -1.32 12.86
N VAL A 350 -15.69 -0.32 13.54
CA VAL A 350 -14.44 0.34 13.10
C VAL A 350 -13.21 -0.40 13.62
N VAL A 351 -12.23 -0.60 12.75
CA VAL A 351 -10.90 -1.17 13.05
C VAL A 351 -9.83 -0.17 12.60
N VAL A 352 -8.79 0.03 13.40
CA VAL A 352 -7.62 0.85 13.04
C VAL A 352 -6.44 -0.09 12.79
N THR A 353 -5.85 -0.03 11.60
CA THR A 353 -4.63 -0.81 11.29
C THR A 353 -3.37 0.01 11.52
N ALA A 354 -2.26 -0.65 11.84
CA ALA A 354 -0.97 -0.01 12.07
C ALA A 354 0.19 -0.90 11.62
N GLY A 355 1.17 -0.34 10.91
CA GLY A 355 2.44 -1.04 10.65
C GLY A 355 3.32 -1.13 11.90
N ALA A 356 4.43 -1.85 11.81
CA ALA A 356 5.42 -1.94 12.88
C ALA A 356 5.92 -0.53 13.31
N GLY A 357 5.79 -0.20 14.60
CA GLY A 357 6.13 1.12 15.14
C GLY A 357 5.00 2.15 15.10
N GLU A 358 3.91 1.90 14.36
CA GLU A 358 2.76 2.82 14.26
C GLU A 358 1.69 2.59 15.35
N GLY A 359 1.97 1.72 16.33
CA GLY A 359 1.07 1.43 17.45
C GLY A 359 0.61 2.67 18.24
N PRO A 360 1.51 3.57 18.68
CA PRO A 360 1.11 4.76 19.46
C PRO A 360 0.12 5.71 18.76
N PRO A 361 0.31 6.14 17.49
CA PRO A 361 -0.70 6.96 16.82
C PRO A 361 -2.02 6.22 16.59
N ALA A 362 -2.01 4.92 16.28
CA ALA A 362 -3.23 4.13 16.09
C ALA A 362 -4.05 3.97 17.39
N HIS A 363 -3.39 3.70 18.52
CA HIS A 363 -4.05 3.68 19.84
C HIS A 363 -4.57 5.06 20.26
N ARG A 364 -3.89 6.15 19.87
CA ARG A 364 -4.38 7.51 20.07
C ARG A 364 -5.66 7.79 19.28
N ILE A 365 -5.73 7.31 18.03
CA ILE A 365 -6.95 7.39 17.20
C ILE A 365 -8.09 6.61 17.86
N ALA A 366 -7.85 5.34 18.24
CA ALA A 366 -8.86 4.51 18.90
C ALA A 366 -9.42 5.18 20.17
N ARG A 367 -8.54 5.68 21.05
CA ARG A 367 -8.93 6.39 22.27
C ARG A 367 -9.77 7.64 21.99
N LEU A 368 -9.35 8.48 21.04
CA LEU A 368 -10.08 9.71 20.68
C LEU A 368 -11.43 9.42 20.00
N ALA A 369 -11.56 8.29 19.28
CA ALA A 369 -12.80 7.83 18.67
C ALA A 369 -13.75 7.07 19.64
N GLY A 370 -13.32 6.84 20.89
CA GLY A 370 -14.07 6.03 21.86
C GLY A 370 -14.15 4.53 21.48
N LEU A 371 -13.16 4.03 20.74
CA LEU A 371 -13.01 2.62 20.39
C LEU A 371 -12.21 1.87 21.48
N PRO A 372 -12.55 0.59 21.78
CA PRO A 372 -11.72 -0.23 22.66
C PRO A 372 -10.36 -0.50 22.01
N ALA A 373 -9.31 -0.68 22.83
CA ALA A 373 -7.94 -0.91 22.34
C ALA A 373 -7.81 -2.13 21.41
N SER A 374 -8.64 -3.16 21.61
CA SER A 374 -8.76 -4.33 20.73
C SER A 374 -9.28 -4.04 19.31
N SER A 375 -9.65 -2.78 19.02
CA SER A 375 -9.96 -2.33 17.65
C SER A 375 -8.70 -1.95 16.86
N VAL A 376 -7.52 -1.93 17.50
CA VAL A 376 -6.23 -1.68 16.84
C VAL A 376 -5.58 -3.01 16.46
N LEU A 377 -5.24 -3.17 15.18
CA LEU A 377 -4.52 -4.35 14.67
C LEU A 377 -3.12 -3.94 14.18
N GLY A 378 -2.10 -4.68 14.63
CA GLY A 378 -0.68 -4.39 14.36
C GLY A 378 -0.07 -3.39 15.34
N GLY A 379 0.90 -2.60 14.88
CA GLY A 379 1.53 -1.51 15.65
C GLY A 379 2.79 -1.90 16.41
N ALA A 380 2.83 -3.08 17.05
CA ALA A 380 4.06 -3.64 17.64
C ALA A 380 4.90 -4.40 16.60
N ALA A 381 4.20 -5.10 15.71
CA ALA A 381 4.69 -5.68 14.47
C ALA A 381 3.67 -5.35 13.36
N ASP A 382 4.03 -5.60 12.11
CA ASP A 382 3.07 -5.53 11.00
C ASP A 382 1.98 -6.60 11.16
N VAL A 383 0.76 -6.30 10.69
CA VAL A 383 -0.26 -7.34 10.49
C VAL A 383 0.23 -8.28 9.38
N PRO A 384 0.23 -9.62 9.58
CA PRO A 384 0.63 -10.58 8.55
C PRO A 384 -0.13 -10.32 7.24
N PHE A 385 0.53 -10.40 6.08
CA PHE A 385 -0.07 -9.91 4.84
C PHE A 385 -1.37 -10.67 4.49
N MET A 386 -1.41 -11.99 4.70
CA MET A 386 -2.63 -12.77 4.46
C MET A 386 -3.80 -12.38 5.38
N GLU A 387 -3.53 -12.02 6.64
CA GLU A 387 -4.55 -11.52 7.58
C GLU A 387 -5.01 -10.10 7.19
N LEU A 388 -4.07 -9.23 6.78
CA LEU A 388 -4.37 -7.88 6.31
C LEU A 388 -5.19 -7.89 5.00
N ALA A 389 -4.85 -8.79 4.07
CA ALA A 389 -5.58 -9.01 2.84
C ALA A 389 -6.99 -9.56 3.12
N ALA A 390 -7.13 -10.49 4.08
CA ALA A 390 -8.43 -11.01 4.49
C ALA A 390 -9.30 -9.93 5.16
N LEU A 391 -8.70 -9.11 6.04
CA LEU A 391 -9.35 -7.96 6.65
C LEU A 391 -9.87 -6.99 5.58
N VAL A 392 -9.04 -6.61 4.61
CA VAL A 392 -9.42 -5.71 3.51
C VAL A 392 -10.47 -6.36 2.61
N ALA A 393 -10.32 -7.63 2.22
CA ALA A 393 -11.29 -8.32 1.35
C ALA A 393 -12.69 -8.43 2.00
N GLY A 394 -12.74 -8.66 3.32
CA GLY A 394 -13.97 -8.73 4.10
C GLY A 394 -14.46 -7.40 4.68
N ALA A 395 -13.82 -6.27 4.37
CA ALA A 395 -14.20 -4.96 4.89
C ALA A 395 -15.39 -4.36 4.14
N ARG A 396 -16.22 -3.62 4.88
CA ARG A 396 -17.33 -2.80 4.38
C ARG A 396 -16.83 -1.62 3.55
N VAL A 397 -15.77 -0.98 4.04
CA VAL A 397 -15.08 0.17 3.43
C VAL A 397 -13.69 0.34 4.06
N VAL A 398 -12.72 0.79 3.27
CA VAL A 398 -11.39 1.21 3.73
C VAL A 398 -11.23 2.73 3.62
N VAL A 399 -10.89 3.41 4.71
CA VAL A 399 -10.55 4.85 4.75
C VAL A 399 -9.03 4.97 4.98
N VAL A 400 -8.32 5.53 4.00
CA VAL A 400 -6.86 5.41 3.93
C VAL A 400 -6.22 6.55 3.13
N GLY A 401 -4.96 6.91 3.41
CA GLY A 401 -4.18 7.80 2.54
C GLY A 401 -3.73 7.12 1.24
N ASP A 402 -3.05 7.84 0.36
CA ASP A 402 -2.33 7.26 -0.80
C ASP A 402 -1.14 6.41 -0.32
N THR A 403 -1.40 5.12 -0.04
CA THR A 403 -0.43 4.12 0.43
C THR A 403 -0.68 2.74 -0.18
N GLY A 404 0.22 1.78 0.08
CA GLY A 404 0.07 0.40 -0.38
C GLY A 404 -1.27 -0.27 -0.01
N LEU A 405 -1.90 0.12 1.09
CA LEU A 405 -3.21 -0.43 1.47
C LEU A 405 -4.35 0.10 0.60
N ALA A 406 -4.27 1.33 0.07
CA ALA A 406 -5.23 1.84 -0.90
C ALA A 406 -5.20 1.04 -2.21
N HIS A 407 -4.00 0.67 -2.66
CA HIS A 407 -3.84 -0.24 -3.79
C HIS A 407 -4.32 -1.66 -3.48
N LEU A 408 -4.14 -2.17 -2.25
CA LEU A 408 -4.66 -3.48 -1.85
C LEU A 408 -6.20 -3.50 -1.85
N ALA A 409 -6.84 -2.44 -1.32
CA ALA A 409 -8.29 -2.26 -1.42
C ALA A 409 -8.76 -2.17 -2.88
N THR A 410 -7.98 -1.55 -3.77
CA THR A 410 -8.27 -1.50 -5.21
C THR A 410 -8.14 -2.88 -5.88
N ALA A 411 -7.11 -3.64 -5.55
CA ALA A 411 -6.83 -4.96 -6.12
C ALA A 411 -7.84 -6.03 -5.65
N LEU A 412 -8.27 -5.97 -4.39
CA LEU A 412 -9.39 -6.77 -3.88
C LEU A 412 -10.75 -6.18 -4.31
N GLY A 413 -10.77 -4.91 -4.73
CA GLY A 413 -11.93 -4.10 -5.07
C GLY A 413 -12.89 -3.86 -3.91
N THR A 414 -12.39 -3.91 -2.69
CA THR A 414 -13.08 -3.43 -1.49
C THR A 414 -13.42 -1.96 -1.65
N PRO A 415 -14.64 -1.51 -1.28
CA PRO A 415 -14.98 -0.09 -1.33
C PRO A 415 -13.97 0.76 -0.54
N SER A 416 -13.57 1.92 -1.05
CA SER A 416 -12.60 2.77 -0.34
C SER A 416 -12.80 4.26 -0.52
N VAL A 417 -12.38 5.01 0.49
CA VAL A 417 -12.14 6.46 0.43
C VAL A 417 -10.64 6.68 0.57
N VAL A 418 -10.02 7.22 -0.49
CA VAL A 418 -8.56 7.39 -0.58
C VAL A 418 -8.20 8.87 -0.53
N LEU A 419 -7.40 9.25 0.45
CA LEU A 419 -6.99 10.62 0.72
C LEU A 419 -5.64 10.91 0.04
N PHE A 420 -5.66 11.71 -1.02
CA PHE A 420 -4.45 12.13 -1.72
C PHE A 420 -3.95 13.46 -1.19
N GLY A 421 -2.64 13.66 -1.30
CA GLY A 421 -1.95 14.87 -0.83
C GLY A 421 -0.92 15.32 -1.85
N PRO A 422 0.37 15.00 -1.65
CA PRO A 422 1.43 15.45 -2.53
C PRO A 422 1.28 14.88 -3.93
N VAL A 423 0.83 13.62 -4.08
CA VAL A 423 0.67 12.97 -5.37
C VAL A 423 -0.73 13.16 -5.93
N ALA A 424 -0.81 13.42 -7.24
CA ALA A 424 -2.07 13.58 -7.96
C ALA A 424 -2.73 12.21 -8.24
N PRO A 425 -4.05 12.07 -8.02
CA PRO A 425 -4.79 10.84 -8.31
C PRO A 425 -4.69 10.39 -9.77
N ARG A 426 -4.53 11.31 -10.74
CA ARG A 426 -4.31 10.96 -12.15
C ARG A 426 -3.04 10.11 -12.41
N LEU A 427 -2.13 10.00 -11.43
CA LEU A 427 -0.88 9.24 -11.55
C LEU A 427 -0.89 7.90 -10.79
N TRP A 428 -1.63 7.82 -9.67
CA TRP A 428 -1.61 6.67 -8.74
C TRP A 428 -3.00 6.19 -8.30
N GLY A 429 -4.05 6.90 -8.69
CA GLY A 429 -5.43 6.63 -8.29
C GLY A 429 -5.97 5.27 -8.76
N PRO A 430 -7.04 4.77 -8.11
CA PRO A 430 -7.76 3.57 -8.55
C PRO A 430 -8.33 3.75 -9.97
N PRO A 431 -8.70 2.67 -10.68
CA PRO A 431 -9.51 2.77 -11.89
C PRO A 431 -10.84 3.48 -11.62
N ASP A 432 -11.36 4.18 -12.63
CA ASP A 432 -12.65 4.87 -12.54
C ASP A 432 -13.80 3.89 -12.23
N GLY A 433 -14.62 4.24 -11.24
CA GLY A 433 -15.77 3.42 -10.85
C GLY A 433 -16.40 3.83 -9.52
N PRO A 434 -17.57 3.29 -9.17
CA PRO A 434 -18.29 3.66 -7.96
C PRO A 434 -17.65 3.15 -6.67
N ARG A 435 -16.77 2.13 -6.75
CA ARG A 435 -16.17 1.46 -5.59
C ARG A 435 -15.13 2.30 -4.86
N HIS A 436 -14.52 3.27 -5.52
CA HIS A 436 -13.43 4.04 -4.93
C HIS A 436 -13.72 5.55 -5.04
N ARG A 437 -13.71 6.24 -3.90
CA ARG A 437 -13.85 7.70 -3.83
C ARG A 437 -12.50 8.31 -3.52
N VAL A 438 -12.01 9.14 -4.42
CA VAL A 438 -10.78 9.90 -4.25
C VAL A 438 -11.12 11.26 -3.66
N LEU A 439 -10.37 11.69 -2.64
CA LEU A 439 -10.41 13.05 -2.10
C LEU A 439 -9.04 13.69 -2.31
N TRP A 440 -9.03 14.86 -2.97
CA TRP A 440 -7.83 15.63 -3.30
C TRP A 440 -8.23 17.09 -3.57
N HIS A 441 -7.56 18.05 -2.93
CA HIS A 441 -7.86 19.47 -3.10
C HIS A 441 -6.61 20.26 -3.49
N PRO A 442 -6.21 20.21 -4.77
CA PRO A 442 -5.22 21.15 -5.30
C PRO A 442 -5.78 22.58 -5.24
N GLY A 443 -4.90 23.54 -4.94
CA GLY A 443 -5.16 24.97 -4.92
C GLY A 443 -4.71 25.66 -6.22
N PRO A 444 -5.10 26.93 -6.45
CA PRO A 444 -4.74 27.66 -7.66
C PRO A 444 -3.24 27.95 -7.76
N ASP A 445 -2.56 28.14 -6.62
CA ASP A 445 -1.13 28.43 -6.54
C ASP A 445 -0.27 27.17 -6.34
N ASP A 446 -0.90 26.00 -6.26
CA ASP A 446 -0.18 24.74 -6.16
C ASP A 446 0.54 24.45 -7.49
N PRO A 447 1.79 23.93 -7.49
CA PRO A 447 2.44 23.54 -8.73
C PRO A 447 1.61 22.49 -9.48
N PRO A 448 1.59 22.50 -10.83
CA PRO A 448 0.81 21.56 -11.64
C PRO A 448 1.31 20.10 -11.50
N ARG A 449 2.53 19.93 -10.99
CA ARG A 449 3.08 18.63 -10.59
C ARG A 449 2.83 18.33 -9.11
N PRO A 450 2.76 17.03 -8.76
CA PRO A 450 2.84 16.56 -7.39
C PRO A 450 3.83 17.34 -6.49
N GLY A 451 3.42 17.59 -5.26
CA GLY A 451 4.33 17.97 -4.18
C GLY A 451 5.28 16.83 -3.81
N ASP A 452 6.16 17.08 -2.84
CA ASP A 452 7.12 16.06 -2.38
C ASP A 452 6.42 14.88 -1.70
N ALA A 453 6.32 13.77 -2.43
CA ALA A 453 5.78 12.50 -1.99
C ALA A 453 6.50 11.89 -0.76
N HIS A 454 7.70 12.39 -0.44
CA HIS A 454 8.60 11.92 0.61
C HIS A 454 8.87 12.97 1.69
N GLY A 455 8.17 14.11 1.64
CA GLY A 455 8.42 15.25 2.53
C GLY A 455 8.17 14.98 4.01
N GLU A 456 8.87 15.74 4.86
CA GLU A 456 8.88 15.61 6.32
C GLU A 456 7.65 16.18 7.04
N ARG A 457 6.73 16.83 6.31
CA ARG A 457 5.51 17.46 6.85
C ARG A 457 4.30 17.08 5.98
N PRO A 458 3.10 16.88 6.56
CA PRO A 458 1.87 16.65 5.80
C PRO A 458 1.65 17.69 4.69
N ASP A 459 1.34 17.23 3.48
CA ASP A 459 1.09 18.10 2.33
C ASP A 459 -0.19 18.93 2.52
N GLU A 460 -0.19 20.18 2.08
CA GLU A 460 -1.33 21.08 2.29
C GLU A 460 -2.62 20.57 1.64
N ARG A 461 -2.54 19.88 0.48
CA ARG A 461 -3.71 19.33 -0.22
C ARG A 461 -4.39 18.25 0.62
N LEU A 462 -3.59 17.47 1.36
CA LEU A 462 -4.06 16.49 2.34
C LEU A 462 -4.69 17.18 3.56
N LEU A 463 -4.08 18.29 4.02
CA LEU A 463 -4.59 19.10 5.13
C LEU A 463 -5.83 19.94 4.79
N ARG A 464 -6.18 20.11 3.52
CA ARG A 464 -7.44 20.71 3.07
C ARG A 464 -8.63 19.73 3.20
N ILE A 465 -8.41 18.41 3.08
CA ILE A 465 -9.47 17.39 3.26
C ILE A 465 -10.02 17.38 4.70
N THR A 466 -11.33 17.54 4.86
CA THR A 466 -12.02 17.55 6.17
C THR A 466 -12.61 16.18 6.56
N PRO A 467 -12.82 15.91 7.87
CA PRO A 467 -13.57 14.73 8.32
C PRO A 467 -14.99 14.63 7.74
N ALA A 468 -15.66 15.76 7.48
CA ALA A 468 -17.01 15.78 6.93
C ALA A 468 -17.05 15.26 5.48
N GLU A 469 -16.08 15.64 4.64
CA GLU A 469 -15.95 15.15 3.27
C GLU A 469 -15.63 13.65 3.23
N VAL A 470 -14.81 13.15 4.15
CA VAL A 470 -14.55 11.71 4.28
C VAL A 470 -15.82 10.95 4.64
N LEU A 471 -16.64 11.48 5.56
CA LEU A 471 -17.91 10.85 5.96
C LEU A 471 -18.95 10.87 4.83
N ASP A 472 -19.08 11.98 4.10
CA ASP A 472 -19.94 12.06 2.89
C ASP A 472 -19.46 11.09 1.81
N ALA A 473 -18.15 11.02 1.55
CA ALA A 473 -17.56 10.07 0.60
C ALA A 473 -17.85 8.61 0.99
N VAL A 474 -17.79 8.25 2.28
CA VAL A 474 -18.21 6.92 2.76
C VAL A 474 -19.71 6.70 2.53
N GLY A 475 -20.56 7.70 2.78
CA GLY A 475 -22.01 7.63 2.58
C GLY A 475 -22.43 7.44 1.11
N ARG A 476 -21.61 7.90 0.16
CA ARG A 476 -21.85 7.76 -1.30
C ARG A 476 -21.33 6.45 -1.90
N LEU A 477 -20.63 5.60 -1.15
CA LEU A 477 -20.13 4.31 -1.66
C LEU A 477 -21.28 3.29 -1.87
N PRO A 478 -21.19 2.42 -2.89
CA PRO A 478 -22.15 1.34 -3.10
C PRO A 478 -22.11 0.37 -1.91
N ARG A 479 -23.29 -0.12 -1.49
CA ARG A 479 -23.37 -1.12 -0.42
C ARG A 479 -22.83 -2.47 -0.92
N PRO A 480 -22.17 -3.27 -0.06
CA PRO A 480 -21.83 -4.65 -0.40
C PRO A 480 -23.06 -5.41 -0.93
N GLY A 481 -22.93 -6.02 -2.11
CA GLY A 481 -24.00 -6.80 -2.76
C GLY A 481 -24.94 -6.04 -3.72
N SER A 482 -24.94 -4.70 -3.78
CA SER A 482 -25.89 -3.96 -4.66
C SER A 482 -25.58 -4.04 -6.16
N GLU A 483 -24.44 -4.63 -6.57
CA GLU A 483 -24.06 -4.76 -7.98
C GLU A 483 -24.79 -5.87 -8.75
N LEU A 484 -25.42 -6.83 -8.05
CA LEU A 484 -26.21 -7.88 -8.69
C LEU A 484 -27.41 -7.32 -9.50
N LEU A 485 -27.91 -6.13 -9.17
CA LEU A 485 -28.93 -5.43 -9.97
C LEU A 485 -28.35 -4.56 -11.10
N LEU A 486 -27.13 -4.06 -10.98
CA LEU A 486 -26.55 -3.13 -11.97
C LEU A 486 -26.03 -3.85 -13.23
N VAL A 487 -25.55 -5.09 -13.10
CA VAL A 487 -25.16 -5.92 -14.25
C VAL A 487 -26.39 -6.46 -14.98
N ALA A 488 -27.48 -6.78 -14.26
CA ALA A 488 -28.74 -7.24 -14.85
C ALA A 488 -29.48 -6.15 -15.66
N GLY A 489 -29.22 -4.87 -15.38
CA GLY A 489 -29.83 -3.72 -16.09
C GLY A 489 -29.09 -3.26 -17.35
N ARG A 490 -28.03 -3.97 -17.79
CA ARG A 490 -27.28 -3.66 -19.02
C ARG A 490 -26.97 -4.93 -19.83
N MET A 491 -28.03 -5.53 -20.36
CA MET A 491 -27.98 -6.28 -21.62
C MET A 491 -28.91 -5.57 -22.62
N PRO A 492 -28.51 -5.44 -23.91
CA PRO A 492 -29.30 -4.76 -24.94
C PRO A 492 -30.54 -5.56 -25.36
#